data_AF-A0AAV8ZS48-F1
#
_entry.id   AF-A0AAV8ZS48-F1
#
_cell.length_a   1.000
_cell.length_b   1.000
_cell.length_c   1.000
_cell.angle_alpha   90.00
_cell.angle_beta   90.00
_cell.angle_gamma   90.00
#
_symmetry.space_group_name_H-M   'P 1'
#
loop_
_entity.id
_entity.type
_entity.pdbx_description
1 polymer ?
#
loop_
_entity_poly.entity_id
_entity_poly.type
_entity_poly.pdbx_seq_one_letter_code
_entity_poly.pdbx_strand_id
1 'polypeptide(L)'
;MYNRFDGMWRKLQTYQSGEELFGLPTTDYPDLAQIRKELNLLQKLYKLYNDVIDRVNSYYDIPWGEVNIEEINNELMEFQNRCRKLPKGLKEWPAFFALKKTIDDFNDMCPLLELMANRAMKPRHWQRIMDSLKHTFELESEGFCLKNILEAPLLQHKEDIEVTIM
;
A
#
# COMPACT_ATOMS: atom_id res chain seq x y z
N MET A 1 -12.00 0.64 -22.05
CA MET A 1 -11.50 -0.69 -22.46
C MET A 1 -12.28 -1.82 -21.79
N TYR A 2 -12.43 -1.81 -20.46
CA TYR A 2 -13.19 -2.81 -19.69
C TYR A 2 -14.66 -2.96 -20.15
N ASN A 3 -15.39 -1.86 -20.29
CA ASN A 3 -16.80 -1.87 -20.76
C ASN A 3 -17.00 -2.49 -22.16
N ARG A 4 -15.98 -2.41 -23.03
CA ARG A 4 -16.02 -3.00 -24.38
C ARG A 4 -15.79 -4.50 -24.32
N PHE A 5 -14.87 -4.96 -23.48
CA PHE A 5 -14.61 -6.38 -23.25
C PHE A 5 -15.82 -7.07 -22.64
N ASP A 6 -16.45 -6.49 -21.62
CA ASP A 6 -17.67 -7.04 -20.99
C ASP A 6 -18.82 -7.19 -22.00
N GLY A 7 -18.97 -6.22 -22.91
CA GLY A 7 -19.95 -6.31 -24.00
C GLY A 7 -19.67 -7.48 -24.95
N MET A 8 -18.40 -7.70 -25.32
CA MET A 8 -18.00 -8.84 -26.15
C MET A 8 -18.20 -10.17 -25.42
N TRP A 9 -17.85 -10.22 -24.14
CA TRP A 9 -18.01 -11.42 -23.31
C TRP A 9 -19.49 -11.83 -23.15
N ARG A 10 -20.38 -10.86 -22.87
CA ARG A 10 -21.83 -11.13 -22.77
C ARG A 10 -22.41 -11.66 -24.08
N LYS A 11 -21.97 -11.12 -25.22
CA LYS A 11 -22.38 -11.61 -26.54
C LYS A 11 -21.95 -13.06 -26.74
N LEU A 12 -20.69 -13.38 -26.41
CA LEU A 12 -20.20 -14.75 -26.48
C LEU A 12 -21.05 -15.71 -25.63
N GLN A 13 -21.32 -15.38 -24.38
CA GLN A 13 -22.16 -16.23 -23.52
C GLN A 13 -23.56 -16.43 -24.10
N THR A 14 -24.15 -15.39 -24.69
CA THR A 14 -25.47 -15.47 -25.33
C THR A 14 -25.43 -16.41 -26.55
N TYR A 15 -24.38 -16.35 -27.36
CA TYR A 15 -24.23 -17.23 -28.52
C TYR A 15 -24.01 -18.69 -28.09
N GLN A 16 -23.14 -18.95 -27.11
CA GLN A 16 -22.88 -20.31 -26.61
C GLN A 16 -24.13 -20.92 -25.97
N SER A 17 -24.90 -20.16 -25.19
CA SER A 17 -26.19 -20.63 -24.66
C SER A 17 -27.22 -20.90 -25.75
N GLY A 18 -27.19 -20.12 -26.84
CA GLY A 18 -28.00 -20.40 -28.03
C GLY A 18 -27.57 -21.67 -28.74
N GLU A 19 -26.28 -21.86 -28.98
CA GLU A 19 -25.71 -23.07 -29.60
C GLU A 19 -26.12 -24.32 -28.81
N GLU A 20 -25.98 -24.30 -27.48
CA GLU A 20 -26.39 -25.39 -26.59
C GLU A 20 -27.91 -25.68 -26.67
N LEU A 21 -28.74 -24.63 -26.60
CA LEU A 21 -30.20 -24.75 -26.68
C LEU A 21 -30.67 -25.40 -27.99
N PHE A 22 -29.98 -25.11 -29.09
CA PHE A 22 -30.30 -25.63 -30.42
C PHE A 22 -29.51 -26.90 -30.78
N GLY A 23 -28.70 -27.45 -29.87
CA GLY A 23 -27.91 -28.66 -30.09
C GLY A 23 -26.77 -28.50 -31.11
N LEU A 24 -26.30 -27.27 -31.32
CA LEU A 24 -25.16 -26.95 -32.17
C LEU A 24 -23.85 -27.17 -31.40
N PRO A 25 -22.73 -27.49 -32.08
CA PRO A 25 -21.43 -27.55 -31.44
C PRO A 25 -21.06 -26.16 -30.91
N THR A 26 -20.71 -26.09 -29.62
CA THR A 26 -20.32 -24.83 -28.97
C THR A 26 -19.01 -24.30 -29.55
N THR A 27 -18.99 -23.04 -29.95
CA THR A 27 -17.77 -22.39 -30.44
C THR A 27 -16.94 -21.85 -29.27
N ASP A 28 -15.71 -22.33 -29.14
CA ASP A 28 -14.76 -21.86 -28.11
C ASP A 28 -13.90 -20.69 -28.60
N TYR A 29 -13.70 -19.71 -27.71
CA TYR A 29 -12.82 -18.55 -27.94
C TYR A 29 -11.76 -18.49 -26.83
N PRO A 30 -10.69 -19.29 -26.94
CA PRO A 30 -9.68 -19.40 -25.89
C PRO A 30 -8.99 -18.07 -25.57
N ASP A 31 -8.73 -17.23 -26.59
CA ASP A 31 -8.11 -15.91 -26.42
C ASP A 31 -8.99 -14.98 -25.58
N LEU A 32 -10.31 -14.99 -25.80
CA LEU A 32 -11.24 -14.15 -25.04
C LEU A 32 -11.31 -14.60 -23.57
N ALA A 33 -11.28 -15.92 -23.33
CA ALA A 33 -11.23 -16.48 -21.98
C ALA A 33 -9.93 -16.12 -21.26
N GLN A 34 -8.79 -16.15 -21.97
CA GLN A 34 -7.49 -15.74 -21.45
C GLN A 34 -7.48 -14.25 -21.08
N ILE A 35 -7.95 -13.38 -21.98
CA ILE A 35 -8.04 -11.93 -21.73
C ILE A 35 -8.94 -11.66 -20.52
N ARG A 36 -10.06 -12.38 -20.36
CA ARG A 36 -10.93 -12.25 -19.17
C ARG A 36 -10.15 -12.55 -17.89
N LYS A 37 -9.37 -13.63 -17.89
CA LYS A 37 -8.56 -14.05 -16.75
C LYS A 37 -7.52 -12.99 -16.41
N GLU A 38 -6.83 -12.45 -17.41
CA GLU A 38 -5.83 -11.39 -17.24
C GLU A 38 -6.46 -10.09 -16.70
N LEU A 39 -7.60 -9.65 -17.26
CA LEU A 39 -8.33 -8.47 -16.77
C LEU A 39 -8.78 -8.63 -15.31
N ASN A 40 -9.29 -9.80 -14.94
CA ASN A 40 -9.67 -10.10 -13.56
C ASN A 40 -8.47 -10.06 -12.60
N LEU A 41 -7.31 -10.55 -13.05
CA LEU A 41 -6.08 -10.51 -12.26
C LEU A 41 -5.60 -9.07 -12.07
N LEU A 42 -5.58 -8.27 -13.14
CA LEU A 42 -5.20 -6.87 -13.07
C LEU A 42 -6.13 -6.07 -12.16
N GLN A 43 -7.44 -6.28 -12.27
CA GLN A 43 -8.40 -5.60 -11.40
C GLN A 43 -8.14 -5.89 -9.92
N LYS A 44 -7.76 -7.12 -9.56
CA LYS A 44 -7.38 -7.46 -8.18
C LYS A 44 -6.13 -6.71 -7.73
N LEU A 45 -5.11 -6.62 -8.60
CA LEU A 45 -3.88 -5.87 -8.31
C LEU A 45 -4.16 -4.39 -8.12
N TYR A 46 -4.87 -3.74 -9.05
CA TYR A 46 -5.15 -2.31 -8.97
C TYR A 46 -6.08 -1.96 -7.81
N LYS A 47 -7.04 -2.84 -7.47
CA LYS A 47 -7.85 -2.65 -6.26
C LYS A 47 -6.97 -2.64 -5.01
N LEU A 48 -6.10 -3.65 -4.85
CA LEU A 48 -5.17 -3.70 -3.72
C LEU A 48 -4.23 -2.49 -3.72
N TYR A 49 -3.76 -2.07 -4.91
CA TYR A 49 -2.90 -0.91 -5.05
C TYR A 49 -3.57 0.36 -4.51
N ASN A 50 -4.80 0.64 -4.94
CA ASN A 50 -5.55 1.80 -4.45
C ASN A 50 -5.82 1.69 -2.95
N ASP A 51 -6.26 0.52 -2.45
CA ASP A 51 -6.51 0.31 -1.03
C ASP A 51 -5.28 0.65 -0.17
N VAL A 52 -4.07 0.23 -0.60
CA VAL A 52 -2.83 0.54 0.12
C VAL A 52 -2.47 2.01 0.00
N ILE A 53 -2.50 2.59 -1.21
CA ILE A 53 -2.12 3.98 -1.41
C ILE A 53 -3.05 4.92 -0.65
N ASP A 54 -4.36 4.71 -0.73
CA ASP A 54 -5.34 5.53 -0.03
C ASP A 54 -5.16 5.41 1.49
N ARG A 55 -4.92 4.20 2.00
CA ARG A 55 -4.71 4.00 3.43
C ARG A 55 -3.37 4.57 3.92
N VAL A 56 -2.28 4.32 3.20
CA VAL A 56 -0.96 4.90 3.52
C VAL A 56 -1.01 6.42 3.48
N ASN A 57 -1.64 7.01 2.46
CA ASN A 57 -1.84 8.45 2.37
C ASN A 57 -2.65 8.99 3.55
N SER A 58 -3.66 8.26 4.02
CA SER A 58 -4.45 8.69 5.19
C SER A 58 -3.62 8.78 6.47
N TYR A 59 -2.51 8.03 6.59
CA TYR A 59 -1.64 8.11 7.77
C TYR A 59 -0.95 9.47 7.89
N TYR A 60 -0.60 10.09 6.75
CA TYR A 60 0.16 11.35 6.70
C TYR A 60 -0.55 12.50 7.41
N ASP A 61 -1.88 12.51 7.39
CA ASP A 61 -2.69 13.57 7.99
C ASP A 61 -3.09 13.29 9.44
N ILE A 62 -2.69 12.14 10.01
CA ILE A 62 -2.95 11.84 11.43
C ILE A 62 -2.13 12.80 12.31
N PRO A 63 -2.75 13.53 13.26
CA PRO A 63 -2.03 14.34 14.23
C PRO A 63 -1.01 13.51 15.01
N TRP A 64 0.23 13.99 15.15
CA TRP A 64 1.32 13.18 15.72
C TRP A 64 1.00 12.63 17.12
N GLY A 65 0.32 13.41 17.96
CA GLY A 65 -0.08 13.00 19.31
C GLY A 65 -1.18 11.92 19.36
N GLU A 66 -1.87 11.68 18.24
CA GLU A 66 -2.94 10.68 18.09
C GLU A 66 -2.49 9.46 17.28
N VAL A 67 -1.26 9.46 16.75
CA VAL A 67 -0.74 8.37 15.93
C VAL A 67 -0.66 7.08 16.73
N ASN A 68 -1.32 6.04 16.23
CA ASN A 68 -1.23 4.69 16.75
C ASN A 68 -0.33 3.82 15.85
N ILE A 69 0.95 3.70 16.23
CA ILE A 69 1.95 2.94 15.46
C ILE A 69 1.65 1.44 15.43
N GLU A 70 1.06 0.88 16.50
CA GLU A 70 0.67 -0.53 16.55
C GLU A 70 -0.44 -0.86 15.54
N GLU A 71 -1.43 0.02 15.43
CA GLU A 71 -2.51 -0.11 14.44
C GLU A 71 -1.98 -0.01 13.01
N ILE A 72 -1.11 0.97 12.74
CA ILE A 72 -0.45 1.11 11.43
C ILE A 72 0.33 -0.16 11.07
N ASN A 73 1.11 -0.72 12.01
CA ASN A 73 1.86 -1.96 11.80
C ASN A 73 0.94 -3.14 11.46
N ASN A 74 -0.18 -3.28 12.18
CA ASN A 74 -1.15 -4.34 11.92
C ASN A 74 -1.76 -4.25 10.52
N GLU A 75 -2.10 -3.04 10.08
CA GLU A 75 -2.64 -2.79 8.73
C GLU A 75 -1.59 -3.04 7.64
N LEU A 76 -0.35 -2.59 7.83
CA LEU A 76 0.76 -2.88 6.92
C LEU A 76 1.00 -4.38 6.79
N MET A 77 0.94 -5.13 7.90
CA MET A 77 1.05 -6.59 7.90
C MET A 77 -0.12 -7.25 7.14
N GLU A 78 -1.35 -6.73 7.26
CA GLU A 78 -2.49 -7.19 6.46
C GLU A 78 -2.23 -6.97 4.96
N PHE A 79 -1.76 -5.78 4.57
CA PHE A 79 -1.41 -5.48 3.19
C PHE A 79 -0.30 -6.38 2.66
N GLN A 80 0.76 -6.63 3.43
CA GLN A 80 1.80 -7.60 3.08
C GLN A 80 1.22 -9.00 2.85
N ASN A 81 0.30 -9.45 3.72
CA ASN A 81 -0.36 -10.74 3.58
C ASN A 81 -1.23 -10.83 2.31
N ARG A 82 -1.93 -9.75 1.98
CA ARG A 82 -2.71 -9.64 0.73
C ARG A 82 -1.80 -9.68 -0.50
N CYS A 83 -0.67 -8.97 -0.47
CA CYS A 83 0.38 -9.03 -1.51
C CYS A 83 0.96 -10.44 -1.69
N ARG A 84 1.22 -11.16 -0.59
CA ARG A 84 1.73 -12.55 -0.62
C ARG A 84 0.74 -13.50 -1.29
N LYS A 85 -0.56 -13.31 -1.09
CA LYS A 85 -1.64 -14.11 -1.69
C LYS A 85 -1.88 -13.84 -3.18
N LEU A 86 -1.25 -12.82 -3.77
CA LEU A 86 -1.37 -12.56 -5.20
C LEU A 86 -0.74 -13.69 -6.04
N PRO A 87 -1.36 -14.06 -7.17
CA PRO A 87 -0.78 -14.99 -8.14
C PRO A 87 0.61 -14.56 -8.63
N LYS A 88 1.50 -15.53 -8.89
CA LYS A 88 2.90 -15.27 -9.31
C LYS A 88 3.00 -14.32 -10.50
N GLY A 89 2.15 -14.50 -11.51
CA GLY A 89 2.14 -13.64 -12.70
C GLY A 89 1.80 -12.17 -12.42
N LEU A 90 1.15 -11.84 -11.29
CA LEU A 90 0.94 -10.45 -10.88
C LEU A 90 2.12 -9.86 -10.12
N LYS A 91 2.97 -10.69 -9.52
CA LYS A 91 4.13 -10.24 -8.73
C LYS A 91 5.29 -9.72 -9.60
N GLU A 92 5.23 -9.98 -10.89
CA GLU A 92 6.19 -9.50 -11.89
C GLU A 92 5.79 -8.13 -12.45
N TRP A 93 4.62 -7.61 -12.08
CA TRP A 93 4.14 -6.33 -12.58
C TRP A 93 4.81 -5.15 -11.86
N PRO A 94 5.15 -4.06 -12.58
CA PRO A 94 5.69 -2.84 -11.97
C PRO A 94 4.85 -2.29 -10.83
N ALA A 95 3.52 -2.35 -10.96
CA ALA A 95 2.58 -1.91 -9.92
C ALA A 95 2.72 -2.72 -8.62
N PHE A 96 3.01 -4.03 -8.72
CA PHE A 96 3.28 -4.84 -7.53
C PHE A 96 4.58 -4.44 -6.84
N PHE A 97 5.64 -4.17 -7.60
CA PHE A 97 6.91 -3.72 -7.02
C PHE A 97 6.78 -2.36 -6.33
N ALA A 98 6.07 -1.42 -6.95
CA ALA A 98 5.77 -0.13 -6.35
C ALA A 98 5.00 -0.30 -5.04
N LEU A 99 3.94 -1.12 -5.05
CA LEU A 99 3.13 -1.43 -3.87
C LEU A 99 3.97 -2.04 -2.74
N LYS A 100 4.77 -3.06 -3.06
CA LYS A 100 5.64 -3.73 -2.11
C LYS A 100 6.64 -2.75 -1.51
N LYS A 101 7.26 -1.90 -2.34
CA LYS A 101 8.21 -0.90 -1.89
C LYS A 101 7.55 0.09 -0.91
N THR A 102 6.38 0.63 -1.24
CA THR A 102 5.66 1.54 -0.32
C THR A 102 5.40 0.88 1.04
N ILE A 103 5.00 -0.40 1.05
CA ILE A 103 4.75 -1.13 2.29
C ILE A 103 6.06 -1.39 3.05
N ASP A 104 7.11 -1.84 2.37
CA ASP A 104 8.40 -2.16 2.99
C ASP A 104 9.06 -0.89 3.57
N ASP A 105 9.07 0.21 2.82
CA ASP A 105 9.58 1.52 3.28
C ASP A 105 8.84 1.98 4.55
N PHE A 106 7.51 1.83 4.62
CA PHE A 106 6.74 2.17 5.82
C PHE A 106 7.01 1.23 7.00
N ASN A 107 7.18 -0.07 6.76
CA ASN A 107 7.54 -1.02 7.82
C ASN A 107 8.92 -0.71 8.42
N ASP A 108 9.88 -0.30 7.59
CA ASP A 108 11.21 0.09 8.07
C ASP A 108 11.17 1.37 8.91
N MET A 109 10.21 2.27 8.65
CA MET A 109 9.98 3.48 9.43
C MET A 109 9.29 3.23 10.76
N CYS A 110 8.38 2.25 10.84
CA CYS A 110 7.54 2.05 12.04
C CYS A 110 8.32 1.89 13.35
N PRO A 111 9.43 1.13 13.43
CA PRO A 111 10.24 1.05 14.65
C PRO A 111 10.79 2.41 15.10
N LEU A 112 11.19 3.26 14.16
CA LEU A 112 11.66 4.62 14.46
C LEU A 112 10.53 5.51 14.97
N LEU A 113 9.36 5.43 14.32
CA LEU A 113 8.18 6.16 14.75
C LEU A 113 7.74 5.73 16.15
N GLU A 114 7.81 4.46 16.48
CA GLU A 114 7.48 3.93 17.81
C GLU A 114 8.42 4.48 18.89
N LEU A 115 9.73 4.54 18.61
CA LEU A 115 10.71 5.16 19.50
C LEU A 115 10.41 6.66 19.69
N MET A 116 10.12 7.37 18.61
CA MET A 116 9.85 8.81 18.63
C MET A 116 8.50 9.16 19.28
N ALA A 117 7.50 8.28 19.19
CA ALA A 117 6.19 8.42 19.83
C ALA A 117 6.19 8.01 21.31
N ASN A 118 7.31 7.48 21.82
CA ASN A 118 7.41 7.04 23.20
C ASN A 118 7.21 8.21 24.18
N ARG A 119 6.35 8.02 25.20
CA ARG A 119 6.09 9.02 26.26
C ARG A 119 7.33 9.43 27.06
N ALA A 120 8.39 8.62 27.04
CA ALA A 120 9.68 8.95 27.65
C ALA A 120 10.47 10.03 26.86
N MET A 121 10.01 10.39 25.66
CA MET A 121 10.62 11.45 24.85
C MET A 121 10.55 12.80 25.54
N LYS A 122 11.70 13.47 25.62
CA LYS A 122 11.86 14.79 26.24
C LYS A 122 12.34 15.79 25.19
N PRO A 123 12.16 17.11 25.41
CA PRO A 123 12.61 18.14 24.46
C PRO A 123 14.08 18.01 24.04
N ARG A 124 14.97 17.57 24.95
CA ARG A 124 16.38 17.33 24.65
C ARG A 124 16.62 16.21 23.62
N HIS A 125 15.78 15.17 23.58
CA HIS A 125 15.90 14.07 22.62
C HIS A 125 15.48 14.59 21.24
N TRP A 126 14.37 15.31 21.19
CA TRP A 126 13.93 15.99 19.97
C TRP A 126 14.97 16.94 19.41
N GLN A 127 15.64 17.74 20.25
CA GLN A 127 16.73 18.60 19.81
C GLN A 127 17.87 17.81 19.16
N ARG A 128 18.33 16.74 19.81
CA ARG A 128 19.41 15.89 19.26
C ARG A 128 19.00 15.23 17.94
N ILE A 129 17.75 14.77 17.83
CA ILE A 129 17.21 14.22 16.58
C ILE A 129 17.19 15.29 15.48
N MET A 130 16.70 16.51 15.79
CA MET A 130 16.68 17.63 14.84
C MET A 130 18.10 18.00 14.36
N ASP A 131 19.07 18.00 15.26
CA ASP A 131 20.48 18.28 14.96
C ASP A 131 21.07 17.21 14.04
N SER A 132 20.80 15.92 14.30
CA SER A 132 21.27 14.80 13.47
C SER A 132 20.62 14.78 12.09
N LEU A 133 19.29 14.97 12.04
CA LEU A 133 18.51 14.97 10.79
C LEU A 133 18.68 16.25 9.97
N LYS A 134 19.25 17.31 10.56
CA LYS A 134 19.28 18.67 10.00
C LYS A 134 17.90 19.15 9.55
N HIS A 135 16.88 18.79 10.34
CA HIS A 135 15.48 19.07 10.07
C HIS A 135 14.81 19.57 11.34
N THR A 136 13.99 20.62 11.24
CA THR A 136 13.32 21.23 12.38
C THR A 136 11.88 20.70 12.49
N PHE A 137 11.52 20.16 13.66
CA PHE A 137 10.16 19.74 13.96
C PHE A 137 9.44 20.80 14.79
N GLU A 138 8.35 21.35 14.26
CA GLU A 138 7.48 22.29 14.97
C GLU A 138 6.45 21.55 15.83
N LEU A 139 6.92 20.85 16.88
CA LEU A 139 6.11 19.97 17.73
C LEU A 139 4.91 20.66 18.42
N GLU A 140 4.98 21.99 18.59
CA GLU A 140 3.95 22.81 19.23
C GLU A 140 2.89 23.33 18.23
N SER A 141 3.07 23.09 16.93
CA SER A 141 2.12 23.53 15.91
C SER A 141 0.84 22.70 15.95
N GLU A 142 -0.32 23.36 15.92
CA GLU A 142 -1.64 22.68 15.88
C GLU A 142 -1.80 21.76 14.66
N GLY A 143 -1.02 21.99 13.59
CA GLY A 143 -1.03 21.18 12.37
C GLY A 143 0.04 20.09 12.32
N PHE A 144 0.71 19.78 13.42
CA PHE A 144 1.80 18.80 13.43
C PHE A 144 1.29 17.36 13.30
N CYS A 145 1.45 16.81 12.09
CA CYS A 145 0.97 15.48 11.70
C CYS A 145 2.13 14.54 11.40
N LEU A 146 1.81 13.25 11.21
CA LEU A 146 2.79 12.22 10.84
C LEU A 146 3.61 12.60 9.59
N LYS A 147 3.02 13.30 8.61
CA LYS A 147 3.76 13.77 7.43
C LYS A 147 4.97 14.62 7.76
N ASN A 148 4.88 15.48 8.78
CA ASN A 148 5.97 16.36 9.16
C ASN A 148 7.15 15.58 9.73
N ILE A 149 6.88 14.44 10.39
CA ILE A 149 7.93 13.51 10.84
C ILE A 149 8.53 12.75 9.65
N LEU A 150 7.69 12.28 8.73
CA LEU A 150 8.10 11.49 7.56
C LEU A 150 8.81 12.31 6.47
N GLU A 151 8.71 13.64 6.49
CA GLU A 151 9.50 14.54 5.62
C GLU A 151 11.00 14.51 5.93
N ALA A 152 11.37 14.11 7.16
CA ALA A 152 12.75 13.97 7.55
C ALA A 152 13.36 12.63 7.08
N PRO A 153 14.68 12.56 6.82
CA PRO A 153 15.34 11.36 6.32
C PRO A 153 15.57 10.30 7.42
N LEU A 154 14.50 9.83 8.08
CA LEU A 154 14.58 8.96 9.27
C LEU A 154 15.41 7.69 9.04
N LEU A 155 15.19 6.97 7.92
CA LEU A 155 15.93 5.73 7.62
C LEU A 155 17.43 5.95 7.47
N GLN A 156 17.86 7.11 6.96
CA GLN A 156 19.29 7.40 6.76
C GLN A 156 20.01 7.65 8.09
N HIS A 157 19.26 8.04 9.12
CA HIS A 157 19.75 8.37 10.45
C HIS A 157 19.21 7.42 11.53
N LYS A 158 18.87 6.19 11.15
CA LYS A 158 18.28 5.18 12.02
C LYS A 158 19.09 5.00 13.31
N GLU A 159 20.40 4.79 13.18
CA GLU A 159 21.31 4.58 14.33
C GLU A 159 21.34 5.80 15.28
N ASP A 160 21.39 7.01 14.72
CA ASP A 160 21.42 8.25 15.50
C ASP A 160 20.13 8.42 16.32
N ILE A 161 18.98 8.08 15.73
CA ILE A 161 17.67 8.15 16.40
C ILE A 161 17.61 7.11 17.53
N GLU A 162 18.01 5.87 17.28
CA GLU A 162 18.03 4.81 18.30
C GLU A 162 18.92 5.16 19.50
N VAL A 163 20.14 5.65 19.24
CA VAL A 163 21.10 6.07 20.28
C VAL A 163 20.61 7.27 21.09
N THR A 164 19.83 8.15 20.49
CA THR A 164 19.34 9.36 21.16
C THR A 164 18.23 9.07 22.17
N ILE A 165 17.47 7.99 21.94
CA ILE A 165 16.26 7.64 22.69
C ILE A 165 16.57 6.64 23.82
N MET A 166 17.65 5.85 23.68
CA MET A 166 18.22 5.02 24.76
C MET A 166 18.94 5.85 25.84
#